data_AF-A0AAV7ISA1-F1
#
_entry.id   AF-A0AAV7ISA1-F1
#
_cell.length_a   1.000
_cell.length_b   1.000
_cell.length_c   1.000
_cell.angle_alpha   90.00
_cell.angle_beta   90.00
_cell.angle_gamma   90.00
#
_symmetry.space_group_name_H-M   'P 1'
#
loop_
_entity.id
_entity.type
_entity.pdbx_description
1 polymer ?
#
loop_
_entity_poly.entity_id
_entity_poly.type
_entity_poly.pdbx_seq_one_letter_code
_entity_poly.pdbx_strand_id
1 'polypeptide(L)'
;MDKLLNSATTLWQPSLSSTPGTLLVDLLVDDKEFLAVEEEMQSGIREHRDNGHSGGIFSRYNIVRIQKVQNRKLWERYAHRRQEVAEEVIAAGPCGSPPSGSGASRATPTPATTIPQANERMLFHGSSFINAIVQKGFDERHAYIGGMFGAGIYFAEHSSKSNQYVYGICGGTGCPAHKDRSCYICHRHLLLCRVTLGKSFLQFSAMKMAHAPPGHHSVMGKPSQGGLAFPEYVVYRGEQAYPEYLITYQIVRPQESSSLAGAPDSEPDASR
;
A
#
# COMPACT_ATOMS: atom_id res chain seq x y z
N MET A 1 4.12 -8.90 -5.54
CA MET A 1 2.74 -8.55 -5.95
C MET A 1 1.90 -9.72 -6.48
N ASP A 2 2.14 -10.31 -7.65
CA ASP A 2 1.23 -11.33 -8.22
C ASP A 2 1.11 -12.61 -7.39
N LYS A 3 2.19 -12.99 -6.67
CA LYS A 3 2.19 -14.15 -5.75
C LYS A 3 1.20 -13.99 -4.58
N LEU A 4 1.05 -12.79 -4.03
CA LEU A 4 0.11 -12.50 -2.91
C LEU A 4 -1.34 -12.44 -3.38
N LEU A 5 -1.57 -11.89 -4.58
CA LEU A 5 -2.90 -11.89 -5.20
C LEU A 5 -3.37 -13.34 -5.46
N ASN A 6 -2.46 -14.20 -5.94
CA ASN A 6 -2.74 -15.61 -6.25
C ASN A 6 -2.73 -16.54 -5.02
N SER A 7 -2.02 -16.24 -3.93
CA SER A 7 -2.09 -17.06 -2.70
C SER A 7 -3.47 -16.96 -2.03
N ALA A 8 -4.17 -15.85 -2.24
CA ALA A 8 -5.50 -15.61 -1.72
C ALA A 8 -6.64 -16.11 -2.62
N THR A 9 -6.34 -16.75 -3.76
CA THR A 9 -7.35 -17.43 -4.58
C THR A 9 -7.65 -18.84 -4.09
N THR A 10 -6.95 -19.34 -3.06
CA THR A 10 -7.47 -20.45 -2.25
C THR A 10 -8.81 -19.98 -1.69
N LEU A 11 -9.91 -20.59 -2.13
CA LEU A 11 -11.30 -20.24 -1.80
C LEU A 11 -11.46 -19.97 -0.30
N TRP A 12 -11.22 -18.73 0.13
CA TRP A 12 -11.51 -18.30 1.48
C TRP A 12 -13.01 -18.14 1.55
N GLN A 13 -13.68 -19.20 1.99
CA GLN A 13 -15.05 -19.11 2.46
C GLN A 13 -14.98 -18.58 3.89
N PRO A 14 -15.70 -17.48 4.22
CA PRO A 14 -15.77 -17.02 5.59
C PRO A 14 -16.28 -18.17 6.47
N SER A 15 -15.66 -18.38 7.63
CA SER A 15 -16.26 -19.27 8.63
C SER A 15 -17.67 -18.77 8.96
N LEU A 16 -18.60 -19.69 9.20
CA LEU A 16 -20.00 -19.40 9.55
C LEU A 16 -20.15 -18.67 10.90
N SER A 17 -19.08 -18.12 11.48
CA SER A 17 -19.15 -17.38 12.74
C SER A 17 -20.01 -16.13 12.54
N SER A 18 -21.12 -16.08 13.28
CA SER A 18 -22.10 -15.00 13.29
C SER A 18 -21.62 -13.75 14.03
N THR A 19 -20.35 -13.70 14.45
CA THR A 19 -19.81 -12.63 15.29
C THR A 19 -19.71 -11.32 14.49
N PRO A 20 -20.47 -10.27 14.85
CA PRO A 20 -20.37 -8.98 14.19
C PRO A 20 -19.07 -8.28 14.61
N GLY A 21 -18.10 -8.16 13.70
CA GLY A 21 -16.89 -7.38 13.97
C GLY A 21 -15.72 -7.71 13.04
N THR A 22 -14.63 -6.97 13.21
CA THR A 22 -13.34 -7.32 12.60
C THR A 22 -12.60 -8.30 13.52
N LEU A 23 -12.19 -9.44 12.97
CA LEU A 23 -11.25 -10.38 13.59
C LEU A 23 -9.84 -10.12 13.04
N LEU A 24 -8.83 -10.11 13.91
CA LEU A 24 -7.43 -10.06 13.54
C LEU A 24 -6.81 -11.43 13.82
N VAL A 25 -6.39 -12.12 12.76
CA VAL A 25 -5.79 -13.45 12.85
C VAL A 25 -4.29 -13.33 12.69
N ASP A 26 -3.53 -13.71 13.73
CA ASP A 26 -2.07 -13.71 13.67
C ASP A 26 -1.58 -14.75 12.66
N LEU A 27 -0.69 -14.34 11.76
CA LEU A 27 0.01 -15.26 10.87
C LEU A 27 1.25 -15.81 11.58
N LEU A 28 1.51 -17.11 11.42
CA LEU A 28 2.73 -17.73 11.94
C LEU A 28 3.93 -17.26 11.12
N VAL A 29 5.08 -17.08 11.78
CA VAL A 29 6.29 -16.50 11.15
C VAL A 29 6.88 -17.37 10.04
N ASP A 30 6.60 -18.67 10.07
CA ASP A 30 6.99 -19.67 9.07
C ASP A 30 5.91 -19.91 8.00
N ASP A 31 4.75 -19.27 8.11
CA ASP A 31 3.70 -19.31 7.10
C ASP A 31 4.17 -18.60 5.82
N LYS A 32 3.91 -19.21 4.65
CA LYS A 32 4.23 -18.62 3.35
C LYS A 32 3.58 -17.25 3.14
N GLU A 33 2.38 -17.06 3.69
CA GLU A 33 1.67 -15.78 3.62
C GLU A 33 2.38 -14.71 4.45
N PHE A 34 2.87 -15.04 5.66
CA PHE A 34 3.68 -14.13 6.48
C PHE A 34 4.95 -13.72 5.73
N LEU A 35 5.70 -14.71 5.24
CA LEU A 35 6.99 -14.49 4.55
C LEU A 35 6.81 -13.62 3.30
N ALA A 36 5.74 -13.82 2.53
CA ALA A 36 5.47 -13.03 1.34
C ALA A 36 5.11 -11.57 1.67
N VAL A 37 4.36 -11.32 2.75
CA VAL A 37 4.04 -9.95 3.20
C VAL A 37 5.28 -9.26 3.76
N GLU A 38 6.12 -9.97 4.53
CA GLU A 38 7.40 -9.45 5.01
C GLU A 38 8.35 -9.10 3.85
N GLU A 39 8.53 -10.01 2.89
CA GLU A 39 9.37 -9.79 1.71
C GLU A 39 8.92 -8.56 0.92
N GLU A 40 7.62 -8.42 0.66
CA GLU A 40 7.06 -7.25 -0.04
C GLU A 40 7.29 -5.96 0.77
N MET A 41 7.13 -6.01 2.10
CA MET A 41 7.38 -4.84 2.95
C MET A 41 8.85 -4.43 2.95
N GLN A 42 9.78 -5.37 3.11
CA GLN A 42 11.22 -5.09 3.14
C GLN A 42 11.73 -4.62 1.77
N SER A 43 11.33 -5.29 0.69
CA SER A 43 11.72 -4.91 -0.68
C SER A 43 11.10 -3.58 -1.14
N GLY A 44 10.03 -3.13 -0.48
CA GLY A 44 9.38 -1.84 -0.67
C GLY A 44 10.12 -0.64 -0.06
N ILE A 45 11.29 -0.82 0.56
CA ILE A 45 12.07 0.30 1.13
C ILE A 45 12.78 1.10 0.03
N ARG A 46 12.64 2.42 0.09
CA ARG A 46 13.32 3.41 -0.76
C ARG A 46 13.81 4.58 0.08
N GLU A 47 14.90 5.20 -0.36
CA GLU A 47 15.39 6.48 0.16
C GLU A 47 14.46 7.63 -0.27
N HIS A 48 14.15 8.54 0.65
CA HIS A 48 13.23 9.64 0.41
C HIS A 48 13.97 10.97 0.25
N ARG A 49 13.44 11.86 -0.59
CA ARG A 49 14.01 13.19 -0.84
C ARG A 49 14.11 14.07 0.41
N ASP A 50 13.33 13.78 1.44
CA ASP A 50 13.33 14.51 2.71
C ASP A 50 14.39 13.97 3.70
N ASN A 51 15.29 13.10 3.25
CA ASN A 51 16.37 12.50 4.05
C ASN A 51 15.86 11.89 5.38
N GLY A 52 14.69 11.25 5.34
CA GLY A 52 14.09 10.60 6.50
C GLY A 52 13.38 11.54 7.46
N HIS A 53 13.18 12.83 7.12
CA HIS A 53 12.51 13.79 7.99
C HIS A 53 11.10 13.33 8.42
N SER A 54 10.29 12.83 7.48
CA SER A 54 8.90 12.43 7.75
C SER A 54 8.80 10.99 8.28
N GLY A 55 9.61 10.08 7.75
CA GLY A 55 9.49 8.64 8.01
C GLY A 55 10.51 8.06 9.00
N GLY A 56 11.57 8.80 9.30
CA GLY A 56 12.77 8.30 9.96
C GLY A 56 13.83 7.77 9.00
N ILE A 57 15.03 7.51 9.52
CA ILE A 57 16.19 7.00 8.78
C ILE A 57 16.35 5.51 9.06
N PHE A 58 16.25 4.66 8.04
CA PHE A 58 16.34 3.21 8.18
C PHE A 58 16.59 2.54 6.83
N SER A 59 17.13 1.32 6.87
CA SER A 59 17.32 0.46 5.68
C SER A 59 16.62 -0.88 5.78
N ARG A 60 16.02 -1.20 6.93
CA ARG A 60 15.22 -2.40 7.17
C ARG A 60 14.17 -2.16 8.25
N TYR A 61 13.15 -2.99 8.27
CA TYR A 61 12.20 -3.09 9.37
C TYR A 61 12.51 -4.27 10.29
N ASN A 62 12.13 -4.16 11.54
CA ASN A 62 11.91 -5.29 12.44
C ASN A 62 10.41 -5.60 12.42
N ILE A 63 9.99 -6.68 11.78
CA ILE A 63 8.58 -7.08 11.72
C ILE A 63 8.24 -7.79 13.03
N VAL A 64 7.33 -7.19 13.81
CA VAL A 64 6.93 -7.72 15.12
C VAL A 64 5.78 -8.71 14.95
N ARG A 65 4.82 -8.38 14.09
CA ARG A 65 3.62 -9.19 13.87
C ARG A 65 2.95 -8.83 12.55
N ILE A 66 2.39 -9.83 11.87
CA ILE A 66 1.48 -9.64 10.73
C ILE A 66 0.17 -10.31 11.08
N GLN A 67 -0.93 -9.56 10.96
CA GLN A 67 -2.28 -10.06 11.22
C GLN A 67 -3.11 -9.95 9.96
N LYS A 68 -3.81 -11.02 9.58
CA LYS A 68 -4.82 -10.98 8.53
C LYS A 68 -6.11 -10.41 9.10
N VAL A 69 -6.63 -9.39 8.43
CA VAL A 69 -7.88 -8.74 8.81
C VAL A 69 -9.03 -9.52 8.19
N GLN A 70 -9.96 -9.99 9.03
CA GLN A 70 -11.16 -10.69 8.60
C GLN A 70 -12.38 -9.90 9.04
N ASN A 71 -13.05 -9.25 8.08
CA ASN A 71 -14.34 -8.61 8.30
C ASN A 71 -15.27 -8.88 7.12
N ARG A 72 -16.30 -9.70 7.35
CA ARG A 72 -17.24 -10.13 6.31
C ARG A 72 -17.95 -8.96 5.64
N LYS A 73 -18.46 -7.99 6.40
CA LYS A 73 -19.19 -6.84 5.84
C LYS A 73 -18.28 -5.94 4.99
N LEU A 74 -17.03 -5.75 5.41
CA LEU A 74 -16.06 -4.98 4.62
C LEU A 74 -15.70 -5.73 3.33
N TRP A 75 -15.47 -7.04 3.45
CA TRP A 75 -15.15 -7.89 2.31
C TRP A 75 -16.29 -7.92 1.28
N GLU A 76 -17.54 -8.08 1.70
CA GLU A 76 -18.71 -8.09 0.80
C GLU A 76 -18.83 -6.77 0.02
N ARG A 77 -18.69 -5.62 0.69
CA ARG A 77 -18.67 -4.31 0.02
C ARG A 77 -17.55 -4.19 -1.00
N TYR A 78 -16.35 -4.61 -0.61
CA TYR A 78 -15.17 -4.61 -1.47
C TYR A 78 -15.34 -5.52 -2.70
N ALA A 79 -15.75 -6.76 -2.48
CA ALA A 79 -15.93 -7.77 -3.53
C ALA A 79 -17.02 -7.34 -4.52
N HIS A 80 -18.11 -6.74 -4.03
CA HIS A 80 -19.17 -6.19 -4.87
C HIS A 80 -18.65 -5.06 -5.77
N ARG A 81 -17.98 -4.05 -5.21
CA ARG A 81 -17.43 -2.95 -6.02
C ARG A 81 -16.37 -3.46 -7.00
N ARG A 82 -15.55 -4.41 -6.60
CA ARG A 82 -14.55 -5.03 -7.49
C ARG A 82 -15.21 -5.67 -8.71
N GLN A 83 -16.32 -6.36 -8.52
CA GLN A 83 -17.08 -6.97 -9.61
C GLN A 83 -17.66 -5.90 -10.56
N GLU A 84 -18.28 -4.85 -10.03
CA GLU A 84 -18.78 -3.72 -10.84
C GLU A 84 -17.67 -3.10 -11.70
N VAL A 85 -16.50 -2.82 -11.11
CA VAL A 85 -15.36 -2.25 -11.83
C VAL A 85 -14.82 -3.22 -12.89
N ALA A 86 -14.82 -4.53 -12.62
CA ALA A 86 -14.41 -5.52 -13.62
C ALA A 86 -15.33 -5.50 -14.84
N GLU A 87 -16.64 -5.43 -14.63
CA GLU A 87 -17.65 -5.36 -15.68
C GLU A 87 -17.54 -4.05 -16.48
N GLU A 88 -17.36 -2.92 -15.80
CA GLU A 88 -17.13 -1.60 -16.42
C GLU A 88 -15.88 -1.61 -17.32
N VAL A 89 -14.78 -2.23 -16.87
CA VAL A 89 -13.53 -2.35 -17.64
C VAL A 89 -13.70 -3.25 -18.87
N ILE A 90 -14.43 -4.37 -18.74
CA ILE A 90 -14.70 -5.28 -19.87
C ILE A 90 -15.59 -4.59 -20.91
N ALA A 91 -16.65 -3.92 -20.46
CA ALA A 91 -17.59 -3.21 -21.34
C ALA A 91 -16.94 -2.06 -22.12
N ALA A 92 -15.96 -1.37 -21.53
CA ALA A 92 -15.24 -0.29 -22.18
C ALA A 92 -14.30 -0.74 -23.33
N GLY A 93 -13.99 -2.05 -23.42
CA GLY A 93 -13.05 -2.61 -24.40
C GLY A 93 -11.59 -2.15 -24.24
N PRO A 94 -10.64 -2.73 -25.00
CA PRO A 94 -9.26 -2.25 -25.03
C PRO A 94 -9.24 -0.80 -25.55
N CYS A 95 -8.62 0.09 -24.78
CA CYS A 95 -8.50 1.50 -25.14
C CYS A 95 -7.70 1.63 -26.46
N GLY A 96 -8.34 1.91 -27.61
CA GLY A 96 -7.62 2.41 -28.78
C GLY A 96 -8.06 2.03 -30.21
N SER A 97 -9.06 1.19 -30.45
CA SER A 97 -9.51 0.96 -31.84
C SER A 97 -10.67 1.90 -32.22
N PRO A 98 -10.54 2.71 -33.30
CA PRO A 98 -11.70 3.43 -33.85
C PRO A 98 -12.74 2.41 -34.34
N PRO A 99 -14.03 2.80 -34.45
CA PRO A 99 -15.05 1.92 -34.99
C PRO A 99 -14.77 1.70 -36.48
N SER A 100 -14.05 0.63 -36.82
CA SER A 100 -14.01 0.14 -38.19
C SER A 100 -15.32 -0.59 -38.43
N GLY A 101 -16.10 -0.09 -39.38
CA GLY A 101 -17.38 -0.66 -39.75
C GLY A 101 -17.25 -2.08 -40.28
N SER A 102 -18.36 -2.82 -40.13
CA SER A 102 -18.74 -4.06 -40.82
C SER A 102 -17.91 -5.32 -40.54
N GLY A 103 -18.60 -6.35 -40.03
CA GLY A 103 -18.12 -7.74 -40.08
C GLY A 103 -18.48 -8.54 -38.84
N ALA A 104 -19.69 -9.09 -38.81
CA ALA A 104 -20.10 -10.02 -37.77
C ALA A 104 -19.19 -11.27 -37.75
N SER A 105 -18.66 -11.62 -36.58
CA SER A 105 -18.40 -13.01 -36.22
C SER A 105 -18.76 -13.21 -34.75
N ARG A 106 -19.86 -13.94 -34.54
CA ARG A 106 -20.36 -14.32 -33.22
C ARG A 106 -19.48 -15.45 -32.69
N ALA A 107 -18.31 -15.09 -32.17
CA ALA A 107 -17.47 -16.03 -31.44
C ALA A 107 -18.14 -16.35 -30.09
N THR A 108 -18.45 -17.63 -29.91
CA THR A 108 -18.96 -18.23 -28.68
C THR A 108 -18.01 -17.94 -27.51
N PRO A 109 -18.48 -17.49 -26.34
CA PRO A 109 -17.61 -17.28 -25.19
C PRO A 109 -17.17 -18.63 -24.62
N THR A 110 -15.91 -18.99 -24.81
CA THR A 110 -15.24 -20.07 -24.08
C THR A 110 -15.07 -19.66 -22.61
N PRO A 111 -15.49 -20.47 -21.62
CA PRO A 111 -15.48 -20.11 -20.20
C PRO A 111 -14.10 -20.37 -19.56
N ALA A 112 -13.01 -19.87 -20.14
CA ALA A 112 -11.66 -20.17 -19.62
C ALA A 112 -10.55 -19.14 -19.94
N THR A 113 -10.89 -17.86 -20.12
CA THR A 113 -9.87 -16.80 -20.17
C THR A 113 -10.07 -15.88 -18.97
N THR A 114 -9.32 -16.12 -17.91
CA THR A 114 -9.28 -15.32 -16.68
C THR A 114 -8.83 -13.90 -17.03
N ILE A 115 -9.80 -13.00 -17.25
CA ILE A 115 -9.56 -11.57 -17.45
C ILE A 115 -8.88 -11.05 -16.18
N PRO A 116 -7.77 -10.29 -16.27
CA PRO A 116 -7.11 -9.73 -15.09
C PRO A 116 -8.11 -8.92 -14.26
N GLN A 117 -8.39 -9.44 -13.06
CA GLN A 117 -9.38 -8.97 -12.08
C GLN A 117 -9.30 -7.46 -11.88
N ALA A 118 -10.22 -6.67 -12.45
CA ALA A 118 -10.46 -5.26 -12.12
C ALA A 118 -9.21 -4.35 -11.91
N ASN A 119 -8.06 -4.70 -12.49
CA ASN A 119 -6.75 -4.12 -12.15
C ASN A 119 -6.50 -4.05 -10.62
N GLU A 120 -6.73 -5.16 -9.91
CA GLU A 120 -6.49 -5.29 -8.47
C GLU A 120 -4.98 -5.31 -8.17
N ARG A 121 -4.55 -4.56 -7.14
CA ARG A 121 -3.17 -4.55 -6.66
C ARG A 121 -3.08 -4.62 -5.13
N MET A 122 -2.00 -5.22 -4.65
CA MET A 122 -1.59 -5.08 -3.24
C MET A 122 -0.79 -3.80 -3.08
N LEU A 123 -1.24 -2.87 -2.22
CA LEU A 123 -0.57 -1.58 -2.00
C LEU A 123 -0.55 -1.20 -0.51
N PHE A 124 0.50 -0.51 -0.08
CA PHE A 124 0.67 -0.08 1.29
C PHE A 124 -0.15 1.18 1.60
N HIS A 125 -0.67 1.26 2.83
CA HIS A 125 -1.31 2.45 3.37
C HIS A 125 -0.82 2.73 4.79
N GLY A 126 -0.41 3.98 5.05
CA GLY A 126 -0.02 4.47 6.37
C GLY A 126 -0.93 5.61 6.80
N SER A 127 -1.41 5.54 8.04
CA SER A 127 -2.34 6.53 8.60
C SER A 127 -2.34 6.48 10.12
N SER A 128 -2.52 7.64 10.75
CA SER A 128 -2.78 7.73 12.20
C SER A 128 -4.16 7.16 12.60
N PHE A 129 -5.01 6.81 11.62
CA PHE A 129 -6.37 6.28 11.82
C PHE A 129 -6.52 4.79 11.47
N ILE A 130 -5.41 4.02 11.39
CA ILE A 130 -5.45 2.59 11.02
C ILE A 130 -6.48 1.78 11.82
N ASN A 131 -6.62 2.02 13.13
CA ASN A 131 -7.61 1.31 13.94
C ASN A 131 -9.05 1.53 13.44
N ALA A 132 -9.38 2.75 13.00
CA ALA A 132 -10.70 3.03 12.44
C ALA A 132 -10.87 2.34 11.07
N ILE A 133 -9.83 2.35 10.24
CA ILE A 133 -9.85 1.72 8.91
C ILE A 133 -10.06 0.20 9.03
N VAL A 134 -9.35 -0.46 9.93
CA VAL A 134 -9.46 -1.91 10.18
C VAL A 134 -10.87 -2.29 10.66
N GLN A 135 -11.51 -1.43 11.46
CA GLN A 135 -12.84 -1.73 12.04
C GLN A 135 -14.00 -1.33 11.12
N LYS A 136 -13.87 -0.23 10.38
CA LYS A 136 -14.98 0.40 9.64
C LYS A 136 -14.78 0.41 8.11
N GLY A 137 -13.59 0.03 7.65
CA GLY A 137 -13.17 0.15 6.26
C GLY A 137 -12.64 1.55 5.93
N PHE A 138 -12.15 1.70 4.70
CA PHE A 138 -11.83 3.01 4.15
C PHE A 138 -13.11 3.83 3.92
N ASP A 139 -13.00 5.14 4.03
CA ASP A 139 -14.11 6.08 3.91
C ASP A 139 -13.58 7.39 3.33
N GLU A 140 -13.95 7.69 2.08
CA GLU A 140 -13.51 8.86 1.34
C GLU A 140 -13.93 10.19 1.98
N ARG A 141 -14.92 10.18 2.88
CA ARG A 141 -15.33 11.38 3.64
C ARG A 141 -14.24 11.84 4.62
N HIS A 142 -13.29 10.95 4.96
CA HIS A 142 -12.12 11.26 5.77
C HIS A 142 -10.85 11.43 4.92
N ALA A 143 -10.98 11.50 3.60
CA ALA A 143 -9.84 11.68 2.70
C ALA A 143 -9.13 13.02 2.96
N TYR A 144 -7.80 13.00 2.81
CA TYR A 144 -7.02 14.22 2.94
C TYR A 144 -7.18 15.09 1.68
N ILE A 145 -7.95 16.18 1.80
CA ILE A 145 -8.22 17.13 0.71
C ILE A 145 -6.92 17.79 0.20
N GLY A 146 -5.90 17.90 1.05
CA GLY A 146 -4.62 18.51 0.71
C GLY A 146 -3.71 17.65 -0.18
N GLY A 147 -4.05 16.40 -0.47
CA GLY A 147 -3.23 15.51 -1.30
C GLY A 147 -3.10 15.97 -2.76
N MET A 148 -2.03 15.57 -3.45
CA MET A 148 -1.71 16.07 -4.82
C MET A 148 -2.82 15.79 -5.85
N PHE A 149 -3.61 14.74 -5.66
CA PHE A 149 -4.71 14.33 -6.53
C PHE A 149 -6.10 14.57 -5.92
N GLY A 150 -6.16 15.46 -4.91
CA GLY A 150 -7.37 15.86 -4.19
C GLY A 150 -7.84 14.87 -3.13
N ALA A 151 -9.14 14.89 -2.85
CA ALA A 151 -9.79 14.22 -1.72
C ALA A 151 -10.03 12.73 -1.98
N GLY A 152 -8.95 11.98 -2.19
CA GLY A 152 -8.98 10.53 -2.35
C GLY A 152 -8.23 9.78 -1.24
N ILE A 153 -8.28 8.47 -1.32
CA ILE A 153 -7.57 7.55 -0.42
C ILE A 153 -6.28 7.13 -1.13
N TYR A 154 -5.14 7.45 -0.51
CA TYR A 154 -3.81 7.29 -1.12
C TYR A 154 -3.15 5.99 -0.68
N PHE A 155 -2.51 5.33 -1.65
CA PHE A 155 -1.74 4.11 -1.46
C PHE A 155 -0.39 4.23 -2.17
N ALA A 156 0.59 3.44 -1.73
CA ALA A 156 1.91 3.39 -2.32
C ALA A 156 2.37 1.96 -2.59
N GLU A 157 3.15 1.76 -3.65
CA GLU A 157 3.88 0.50 -3.89
C GLU A 157 5.02 0.32 -2.89
N HIS A 158 5.59 1.41 -2.40
CA HIS A 158 6.75 1.38 -1.52
C HIS A 158 6.31 1.54 -0.05
N SER A 159 6.65 0.56 0.77
CA SER A 159 6.34 0.55 2.21
C SER A 159 6.90 1.79 2.91
N SER A 160 8.11 2.23 2.54
CA SER A 160 8.75 3.39 3.18
C SER A 160 8.02 4.70 2.88
N LYS A 161 7.32 4.80 1.74
CA LYS A 161 6.47 5.94 1.38
C LYS A 161 5.24 5.99 2.28
N SER A 162 4.55 4.86 2.47
CA SER A 162 3.43 4.79 3.40
C SER A 162 3.86 5.02 4.86
N ASN A 163 5.07 4.60 5.25
CA ASN A 163 5.63 4.88 6.58
C ASN A 163 5.71 6.39 6.90
N GLN A 164 5.90 7.28 5.91
CA GLN A 164 5.92 8.74 6.12
C GLN A 164 4.57 9.29 6.63
N TYR A 165 3.48 8.51 6.58
CA TYR A 165 2.13 8.94 6.97
C TYR A 165 1.58 8.23 8.22
N VAL A 166 2.36 7.33 8.82
CA VAL A 166 1.94 6.55 10.02
C VAL A 166 1.54 7.45 11.18
N TYR A 167 2.26 8.56 11.37
CA TYR A 167 1.99 9.54 12.43
C TYR A 167 1.26 10.79 11.92
N GLY A 168 0.63 10.70 10.74
CA GLY A 168 -0.04 11.82 10.07
C GLY A 168 0.80 12.42 8.94
N ILE A 169 0.30 13.50 8.35
CA ILE A 169 0.90 14.17 7.19
C ILE A 169 2.34 14.58 7.50
N CYS A 170 3.28 14.24 6.61
CA CYS A 170 4.72 14.49 6.79
C CYS A 170 5.27 13.98 8.14
N GLY A 171 4.76 12.85 8.63
CA GLY A 171 5.16 12.24 9.90
C GLY A 171 4.63 12.95 11.15
N GLY A 172 3.82 14.01 11.01
CA GLY A 172 3.27 14.77 12.14
C GLY A 172 4.34 15.16 13.17
N THR A 173 4.05 14.90 14.45
CA THR A 173 5.01 15.09 15.56
C THR A 173 5.77 13.82 15.90
N GLY A 174 5.73 12.79 15.06
CA GLY A 174 6.32 11.49 15.33
C GLY A 174 5.53 10.65 16.32
N CYS A 175 6.19 9.64 16.92
CA CYS A 175 5.52 8.76 17.86
C CYS A 175 4.96 9.53 19.08
N PRO A 176 3.77 9.17 19.60
CA PRO A 176 3.15 9.93 20.69
C PRO A 176 3.99 10.03 21.96
N ALA A 177 4.74 8.98 22.28
CA ALA A 177 5.54 8.84 23.51
C ALA A 177 6.80 9.71 23.49
N HIS A 178 7.54 9.74 22.38
CA HIS A 178 8.85 10.40 22.31
C HIS A 178 8.86 11.66 21.44
N LYS A 179 7.75 11.95 20.73
CA LYS A 179 7.66 13.04 19.75
C LYS A 179 8.77 12.96 18.68
N ASP A 180 9.08 11.74 18.28
CA ASP A 180 10.18 11.44 17.37
C ASP A 180 9.67 10.68 16.13
N ARG A 181 9.90 11.29 14.95
CA ARG A 181 9.54 10.72 13.64
C ARG A 181 10.47 9.57 13.23
N SER A 182 11.68 9.52 13.77
CA SER A 182 12.67 8.46 13.57
C SER A 182 12.79 7.51 14.77
N CYS A 183 11.75 7.41 15.61
CA CYS A 183 11.77 6.54 16.77
C CYS A 183 11.94 5.07 16.35
N TYR A 184 12.96 4.42 16.92
CA TYR A 184 13.33 3.01 16.73
C TYR A 184 12.73 2.08 17.81
N ILE A 185 12.01 2.64 18.78
CA ILE A 185 11.48 1.91 19.96
C ILE A 185 9.98 1.63 19.79
N CYS A 186 9.20 2.64 19.43
CA CYS A 186 7.75 2.50 19.32
C CYS A 186 7.34 1.61 18.14
N HIS A 187 6.36 0.74 18.39
CA HIS A 187 5.72 -0.02 17.32
C HIS A 187 4.91 0.91 16.41
N ARG A 188 5.09 0.72 15.11
CA ARG A 188 4.36 1.34 14.02
C ARG A 188 3.38 0.33 13.43
N HIS A 189 2.39 0.84 12.71
CA HIS A 189 1.42 0.03 11.99
C HIS A 189 1.35 0.49 10.54
N LEU A 190 1.38 -0.47 9.61
CA LEU A 190 1.03 -0.26 8.20
C LEU A 190 -0.07 -1.23 7.81
N LEU A 191 -0.86 -0.84 6.82
CA LEU A 191 -1.76 -1.75 6.13
C LEU A 191 -1.15 -2.14 4.79
N LEU A 192 -1.28 -3.42 4.43
CA LEU A 192 -1.11 -3.88 3.06
C LEU A 192 -2.51 -4.28 2.56
N CYS A 193 -2.97 -3.56 1.54
CA CYS A 193 -4.38 -3.54 1.14
C CYS A 193 -4.57 -4.12 -0.26
N ARG A 194 -5.68 -4.80 -0.51
CA ARG A 194 -6.18 -4.99 -1.87
C ARG A 194 -6.81 -3.69 -2.35
N VAL A 195 -6.45 -3.25 -3.54
CA VAL A 195 -6.96 -2.01 -4.13
C VAL A 195 -7.40 -2.28 -5.55
N THR A 196 -8.68 -2.05 -5.82
CA THR A 196 -9.32 -2.18 -7.14
C THR A 196 -9.13 -0.87 -7.91
N LEU A 197 -8.20 -0.85 -8.86
CA LEU A 197 -7.87 0.36 -9.61
C LEU A 197 -8.70 0.56 -10.86
N GLY A 198 -9.25 -0.51 -11.44
CA GLY A 198 -9.91 -0.48 -12.75
C GLY A 198 -9.07 0.23 -13.81
N LYS A 199 -9.74 1.00 -14.68
CA LYS A 199 -9.08 1.98 -15.55
C LYS A 199 -8.52 3.16 -14.74
N SER A 200 -7.19 3.22 -14.63
CA SER A 200 -6.48 4.30 -13.95
C SER A 200 -6.20 5.48 -14.88
N PHE A 201 -6.44 6.69 -14.39
CA PHE A 201 -6.05 7.92 -15.06
C PHE A 201 -4.61 8.26 -14.68
N LEU A 202 -3.71 8.28 -15.67
CA LEU A 202 -2.30 8.59 -15.46
C LEU A 202 -2.11 10.09 -15.30
N GLN A 203 -1.40 10.50 -14.25
CA GLN A 203 -1.12 11.91 -14.00
C GLN A 203 0.31 12.11 -13.50
N PHE A 204 0.98 13.17 -13.99
CA PHE A 204 2.38 13.50 -13.66
C PHE A 204 2.51 14.75 -12.78
N SER A 205 1.46 15.58 -12.72
CA SER A 205 1.42 16.83 -11.96
C SER A 205 0.23 16.86 -10.98
N ALA A 206 0.31 17.70 -9.96
CA ALA A 206 -0.78 17.84 -9.00
C ALA A 206 -2.07 18.32 -9.70
N MET A 207 -3.17 17.61 -9.47
CA MET A 207 -4.48 17.93 -10.02
C MET A 207 -5.53 17.57 -8.97
N LYS A 208 -6.13 18.58 -8.34
CA LYS A 208 -7.09 18.36 -7.25
C LYS A 208 -8.39 17.80 -7.82
N MET A 209 -8.80 16.61 -7.34
CA MET A 209 -10.04 15.95 -7.74
C MET A 209 -10.84 15.55 -6.51
N ALA A 210 -12.17 15.65 -6.58
CA ALA A 210 -13.07 15.13 -5.54
C ALA A 210 -13.51 13.68 -5.82
N HIS A 211 -13.45 13.27 -7.09
CA HIS A 211 -13.87 11.97 -7.58
C HIS A 211 -12.91 11.49 -8.67
N ALA A 212 -12.98 10.21 -9.02
CA ALA A 212 -12.25 9.70 -10.18
C ALA A 212 -12.67 10.47 -11.45
N PRO A 213 -11.75 10.78 -12.37
CA PRO A 213 -12.09 11.44 -13.63
C PRO A 213 -13.12 10.62 -14.43
N PRO A 214 -13.92 11.27 -15.31
CA PRO A 214 -14.90 10.57 -16.13
C PRO A 214 -14.31 9.38 -16.89
N GLY A 215 -15.01 8.23 -16.81
CA GLY A 215 -14.57 6.98 -17.44
C GLY A 215 -13.37 6.30 -16.78
N HIS A 216 -12.96 6.74 -15.59
CA HIS A 216 -11.87 6.15 -14.80
C HIS A 216 -12.35 5.80 -13.39
N HIS A 217 -11.60 4.94 -12.71
CA HIS A 217 -11.94 4.43 -11.38
C HIS A 217 -10.87 4.78 -10.34
N SER A 218 -9.69 5.19 -10.79
CA SER A 218 -8.56 5.55 -9.95
C SER A 218 -7.66 6.57 -10.66
N VAL A 219 -6.77 7.20 -9.91
CA VAL A 219 -5.66 8.01 -10.43
C VAL A 219 -4.35 7.32 -10.07
N MET A 220 -3.44 7.22 -11.04
CA MET A 220 -2.07 6.78 -10.82
C MET A 220 -1.13 7.98 -11.04
N GLY A 221 -0.62 8.51 -9.94
CA GLY A 221 0.42 9.53 -9.94
C GLY A 221 1.75 8.90 -10.34
N LYS A 222 2.33 9.33 -11.46
CA LYS A 222 3.64 8.88 -11.93
C LYS A 222 4.75 9.81 -11.41
N PRO A 223 5.95 9.27 -11.12
CA PRO A 223 7.11 10.10 -10.82
C PRO A 223 7.40 11.11 -11.93
N SER A 224 7.80 12.31 -11.53
CA SER A 224 8.13 13.40 -12.46
C SER A 224 9.17 14.34 -11.83
N GLN A 225 9.88 15.08 -12.69
CA GLN A 225 10.82 16.10 -12.23
C GLN A 225 10.05 17.22 -11.52
N GLY A 226 10.44 17.54 -10.28
CA GLY A 226 9.74 18.53 -9.46
C GLY A 226 8.39 18.06 -8.88
N GLY A 227 7.91 16.87 -9.26
CA GLY A 227 6.70 16.25 -8.72
C GLY A 227 7.02 15.05 -7.83
N LEU A 228 6.23 13.99 -7.98
CA LEU A 228 6.37 12.76 -7.20
C LEU A 228 7.74 12.12 -7.38
N ALA A 229 8.31 11.63 -6.28
CA ALA A 229 9.50 10.77 -6.31
C ALA A 229 9.14 9.31 -6.64
N PHE A 230 7.96 8.87 -6.21
CA PHE A 230 7.49 7.50 -6.32
C PHE A 230 6.05 7.45 -6.82
N PRO A 231 5.61 6.36 -7.45
CA PRO A 231 4.22 6.20 -7.85
C PRO A 231 3.28 6.26 -6.63
N GLU A 232 2.14 6.93 -6.80
CA GLU A 232 1.05 6.96 -5.83
C GLU A 232 -0.26 6.56 -6.52
N TYR A 233 -1.11 5.86 -5.78
CA TYR A 233 -2.37 5.32 -6.28
C TYR A 233 -3.52 5.90 -5.47
N VAL A 234 -4.53 6.42 -6.14
CA VAL A 234 -5.65 7.09 -5.49
C VAL A 234 -6.96 6.51 -5.97
N VAL A 235 -7.78 6.07 -5.02
CA VAL A 235 -9.19 5.72 -5.24
C VAL A 235 -10.07 6.73 -4.49
N TYR A 236 -11.29 6.93 -4.98
CA TYR A 236 -12.20 7.96 -4.47
C TYR A 236 -13.45 7.38 -3.80
N ARG A 237 -13.43 6.07 -3.54
CA ARG A 237 -14.49 5.33 -2.89
C ARG A 237 -13.86 4.32 -1.93
N GLY A 238 -14.33 4.31 -0.68
CA GLY A 238 -13.81 3.42 0.35
C GLY A 238 -13.87 1.93 -0.04
N GLU A 239 -14.97 1.52 -0.69
CA GLU A 239 -15.19 0.13 -1.10
C GLU A 239 -14.29 -0.35 -2.26
N GLN A 240 -13.44 0.50 -2.84
CA GLN A 240 -12.39 0.04 -3.77
C GLN A 240 -11.16 -0.52 -3.05
N ALA A 241 -11.10 -0.49 -1.72
CA ALA A 241 -9.97 -1.00 -0.97
C ALA A 241 -10.39 -1.88 0.23
N TYR A 242 -9.65 -2.97 0.44
CA TYR A 242 -9.79 -3.85 1.61
C TYR A 242 -8.47 -3.90 2.39
N PRO A 243 -8.47 -3.57 3.70
CA PRO A 243 -7.26 -3.58 4.52
C PRO A 243 -6.90 -5.02 4.91
N GLU A 244 -6.27 -5.77 4.02
CA GLU A 244 -6.11 -7.23 4.17
C GLU A 244 -5.12 -7.64 5.28
N TYR A 245 -4.00 -6.93 5.41
CA TYR A 245 -3.00 -7.21 6.44
C TYR A 245 -2.72 -5.98 7.28
N LEU A 246 -2.68 -6.17 8.60
CA LEU A 246 -2.15 -5.22 9.56
C LEU A 246 -0.74 -5.66 9.98
N ILE A 247 0.25 -4.82 9.69
CA ILE A 247 1.65 -5.11 9.96
C ILE A 247 2.13 -4.24 11.11
N THR A 248 2.50 -4.86 12.22
CA THR A 248 3.15 -4.20 13.37
C THR A 248 4.66 -4.34 13.22
N TYR A 249 5.40 -3.23 13.27
CA TYR A 249 6.83 -3.21 13.01
C TYR A 249 7.56 -2.08 13.74
N GLN A 250 8.89 -2.12 13.72
CA GLN A 250 9.75 -0.98 14.05
C GLN A 250 10.66 -0.68 12.85
N ILE A 251 11.04 0.59 12.68
CA ILE A 251 12.18 0.92 11.81
C ILE A 251 13.48 0.57 12.56
N VAL A 252 14.50 0.11 11.83
CA VAL A 252 15.79 -0.24 12.44
C VAL A 252 16.83 0.83 12.14
N ARG A 253 17.54 1.26 13.20
CA ARG A 253 18.66 2.18 13.09
C ARG A 253 19.73 1.59 12.14
N PRO A 254 20.18 2.34 11.11
CA PRO A 254 21.31 1.90 10.30
C PRO A 254 22.55 1.68 11.18
N GLN A 255 23.32 0.64 10.91
CA GLN A 255 24.65 0.52 11.53
C GLN A 255 25.56 1.59 10.93
N GLU A 256 26.21 2.38 11.78
CA GLU A 256 27.31 3.23 11.31
C GLU A 256 28.44 2.30 10.89
N SER A 257 28.93 2.46 9.66
CA SER A 257 30.15 1.78 9.24
C SER A 257 31.27 2.24 10.18
N SER A 258 31.74 1.36 11.05
CA SER A 258 32.92 1.60 11.88
C SER A 258 34.17 1.59 10.99
N SER A 259 34.33 2.59 10.15
CA SER A 259 35.56 2.88 9.42
C SER A 259 36.40 3.81 10.28
N LEU A 260 37.16 3.20 11.20
CA LEU A 260 38.49 3.60 11.67
C LEU A 260 39.00 2.48 12.60
N ALA A 261 39.47 1.40 11.97
CA ALA A 261 40.40 0.49 12.59
C ALA A 261 41.63 1.28 13.07
N GLY A 262 42.13 0.94 14.26
CA GLY A 262 43.12 1.69 15.03
C GLY A 262 44.30 2.23 14.23
N ALA A 263 44.61 3.50 14.48
CA ALA A 263 45.96 3.99 14.28
C ALA A 263 46.88 3.22 15.25
N PRO A 264 48.03 2.67 14.78
CA PRO A 264 49.01 2.09 15.69
C PRO A 264 49.56 3.20 16.58
N ASP A 265 49.58 2.95 17.89
CA ASP A 265 50.28 3.79 18.86
C ASP A 265 51.74 3.92 18.40
N SER A 266 52.14 5.13 18.05
CA SER A 266 53.55 5.46 17.88
C SER A 266 54.21 5.50 19.26
N GLU A 267 55.00 4.49 19.59
CA GLU A 267 55.94 4.55 20.72
C GLU A 267 56.87 5.76 20.57
N PRO A 268 57.17 6.50 21.66
CA PRO A 268 58.23 7.49 21.63
C PRO A 268 59.59 6.79 21.63
N ASP A 269 60.34 7.02 20.55
CA ASP A 269 61.75 6.64 20.40
C ASP A 269 62.58 7.20 21.56
N ALA A 270 63.09 6.29 22.39
CA ALA A 270 64.06 6.58 23.42
C ALA A 270 65.43 6.06 22.97
N SER A 271 66.12 6.76 22.07
CA SER A 271 67.59 6.70 21.99
C SER A 271 68.26 7.77 21.12
N ARG A 272 69.16 8.52 21.78
CA ARG A 272 70.33 9.29 21.30
C ARG A 272 70.26 10.81 21.39
#